data_AF-A0AB38G505-F1
#
_entry.id   AF-A0AB38G505-F1
#
_cell.length_a   1.000
_cell.length_b   1.000
_cell.length_c   1.000
_cell.angle_alpha   90.00
_cell.angle_beta   90.00
_cell.angle_gamma   90.00
#
_symmetry.space_group_name_H-M   'P 1'
#
loop_
_entity.id
_entity.type
_entity.pdbx_description
1 polymer ?
#
loop_
_entity_poly.entity_id
_entity_poly.type
_entity_poly.pdbx_seq_one_letter_code
_entity_poly.pdbx_strand_id
1 'polypeptide(L)'
;MNIKQLMIKSFKITKQQVPSYADEEKWHKACDKAIKLVEQLKEPDETKMNLEELERANMLVKNIKILETLSKSEIEHLKVTYPNGEGDCIYMKDKIKERIRKVFEDCAEESKAELKDLGVEYEDN
;
A
#
# COMPACT_ATOMS: atom_id res chain seq x y z
N MET A 1 10.08 7.36 21.26
CA MET A 1 9.37 6.62 22.34
C MET A 1 8.03 6.20 21.78
N ASN A 2 7.80 4.90 21.59
CA ASN A 2 6.55 4.38 20.99
C ASN A 2 5.36 4.69 21.92
N ILE A 3 4.16 4.90 21.35
CA ILE A 3 2.90 5.16 22.07
C ILE A 3 2.66 4.14 23.19
N LYS A 4 3.03 2.88 22.96
CA LYS A 4 2.97 1.80 23.98
C LYS A 4 3.82 2.13 25.22
N GLN A 5 5.04 2.61 25.03
CA GLN A 5 5.95 3.01 26.11
C GLN A 5 5.43 4.25 26.87
N LEU A 6 4.83 5.21 26.15
CA LEU A 6 4.16 6.38 26.74
C LEU A 6 3.02 5.96 27.66
N MET A 7 2.14 5.06 27.21
CA MET A 7 1.01 4.57 28.00
C MET A 7 1.47 3.81 29.26
N ILE A 8 2.45 2.91 29.13
CA ILE A 8 3.01 2.18 30.28
C ILE A 8 3.60 3.18 31.31
N LYS A 9 4.33 4.19 30.85
CA LYS A 9 4.89 5.22 31.73
C LYS A 9 3.80 5.99 32.47
N SER A 10 2.73 6.39 31.78
CA SER A 10 1.59 7.06 32.40
C SER A 10 0.93 6.20 33.46
N PHE A 11 0.65 4.92 33.19
CA PHE A 11 0.05 4.02 34.18
C PHE A 11 0.95 3.78 35.41
N LYS A 12 2.28 3.76 35.25
CA LYS A 12 3.21 3.69 36.39
C LYS A 12 3.13 4.92 37.28
N ILE A 13 2.98 6.11 36.70
CA ILE A 13 2.80 7.37 37.43
C ILE A 13 1.43 7.38 38.14
N THR A 14 0.37 7.02 37.42
CA THR A 14 -1.00 6.93 37.97
C THR A 14 -1.08 5.91 39.12
N LYS A 15 -0.34 4.81 39.05
CA LYS A 15 -0.25 3.82 40.13
C LYS A 15 0.28 4.42 41.44
N GLN A 16 1.16 5.41 41.38
CA GLN A 16 1.72 6.10 42.56
C GLN A 16 0.78 7.17 43.13
N GLN A 17 -0.23 7.59 42.38
CA GLN A 17 -1.16 8.64 42.75
C GLN A 17 -2.54 8.05 43.04
N VAL A 18 -2.65 7.34 44.17
CA VAL A 18 -3.91 6.74 44.62
C VAL A 18 -4.92 7.84 44.95
N PRO A 19 -6.07 7.92 44.28
CA PRO A 19 -7.09 8.92 44.60
C PRO A 19 -7.68 8.67 46.00
N SER A 20 -8.02 9.75 46.71
CA SER A 20 -8.56 9.68 48.08
C SER A 20 -9.87 8.89 48.22
N TYR A 21 -10.59 8.69 47.12
CA TYR A 21 -11.85 7.95 47.05
C TYR A 21 -11.66 6.48 46.62
N ALA A 22 -10.45 6.06 46.28
CA ALA A 22 -10.17 4.72 45.77
C ALA A 22 -9.56 3.82 46.86
N ASP A 23 -9.95 2.55 46.85
CA ASP A 23 -9.27 1.51 47.61
C ASP A 23 -7.90 1.25 47.01
N GLU A 24 -6.84 1.40 47.81
CA GLU A 24 -5.44 1.36 47.37
C GLU A 24 -5.07 0.02 46.73
N GLU A 25 -5.51 -1.09 47.31
CA GLU A 25 -5.22 -2.43 46.79
C GLU A 25 -5.90 -2.66 45.44
N LYS A 26 -7.17 -2.26 45.31
CA LYS A 26 -7.90 -2.33 44.04
C LYS A 26 -7.31 -1.39 42.99
N TRP A 27 -6.85 -0.20 43.38
CA TRP A 27 -6.21 0.77 42.48
C TRP A 27 -4.92 0.22 41.88
N HIS A 28 -4.03 -0.33 42.72
CA HIS A 28 -2.79 -0.93 42.26
C HIS A 28 -3.05 -2.13 41.35
N LYS A 29 -4.00 -3.02 41.69
CA LYS A 29 -4.40 -4.15 40.84
C LYS A 29 -4.95 -3.69 39.49
N ALA A 30 -5.76 -2.62 39.47
CA ALA A 30 -6.30 -2.07 38.23
C ALA A 30 -5.20 -1.49 37.33
N CYS A 31 -4.25 -0.75 37.91
CA CYS A 31 -3.11 -0.21 37.17
C CYS A 31 -2.20 -1.32 36.62
N ASP A 32 -1.91 -2.36 37.41
CA ASP A 32 -1.11 -3.51 36.97
C ASP A 32 -1.79 -4.29 35.85
N LYS A 33 -3.12 -4.44 35.91
CA LYS A 33 -3.90 -5.05 34.83
C LYS A 33 -3.87 -4.20 33.57
N ALA A 34 -3.97 -2.88 33.68
CA ALA A 34 -3.87 -1.96 32.55
C ALA A 34 -2.49 -1.99 31.88
N ILE A 35 -1.41 -2.00 32.68
CA ILE A 35 -0.04 -2.13 32.17
C ILE A 35 0.12 -3.45 31.39
N LYS A 36 -0.32 -4.59 31.97
CA LYS A 36 -0.26 -5.89 31.28
C LYS A 36 -1.05 -5.91 29.97
N LEU A 37 -2.22 -5.27 29.94
CA LEU A 37 -3.02 -5.16 28.71
C LEU A 37 -2.28 -4.35 27.64
N VAL A 38 -1.65 -3.23 28.02
CA VAL A 38 -0.85 -2.43 27.09
C VAL A 38 0.39 -3.19 26.63
N GLU A 39 1.06 -3.96 27.50
CA GLU A 39 2.18 -4.83 27.14
C GLU A 39 1.79 -5.91 26.12
N GLN A 40 0.56 -6.41 26.19
CA GLN A 40 0.00 -7.39 25.25
C GLN A 40 -0.45 -6.79 23.92
N LEU A 41 -0.64 -5.46 23.83
CA LEU A 41 -0.91 -4.82 22.55
C LEU A 41 0.30 -5.04 21.64
N LYS A 42 0.05 -5.57 20.43
CA LYS A 42 1.07 -5.57 19.38
C LYS A 42 1.52 -4.12 19.17
N GLU A 43 2.82 -3.91 19.01
CA GLU A 43 3.27 -2.59 18.55
C GLU A 43 2.55 -2.28 17.23
N PRO A 44 2.17 -1.03 16.97
CA PRO A 44 1.69 -0.67 15.65
C PRO A 44 2.77 -1.12 14.66
N ASP A 45 2.42 -2.09 13.82
CA ASP A 45 3.25 -2.58 12.74
C ASP A 45 3.76 -1.35 11.96
N GLU A 46 5.08 -1.13 11.97
CA GLU A 46 5.74 -0.15 11.11
C GLU A 46 5.47 -0.42 9.61
N THR A 47 4.93 -1.61 9.31
CA THR A 47 4.45 -2.12 8.02
C THR A 47 3.09 -1.56 7.57
N LYS A 48 2.58 -0.47 8.15
CA LYS A 48 1.46 0.25 7.53
C LYS A 48 1.99 1.19 6.46
N MET A 49 1.87 0.73 5.21
CA MET A 49 1.94 1.56 4.00
C MET A 49 1.36 2.94 4.28
N ASN A 50 2.12 3.99 3.97
CA ASN A 50 1.61 5.34 4.07
C ASN A 50 0.58 5.60 2.95
N LEU A 51 -0.18 6.70 3.05
CA LEU A 51 -1.25 7.01 2.09
C LEU A 51 -0.73 7.12 0.65
N GLU A 52 0.47 7.69 0.46
CA GLU A 52 1.11 7.87 -0.85
C GLU A 52 1.51 6.52 -1.47
N GLU A 53 2.07 5.62 -0.66
CA GLU A 53 2.42 4.26 -1.08
C GLU A 53 1.16 3.45 -1.45
N LEU A 54 0.07 3.64 -0.71
CA LEU A 54 -1.22 2.99 -0.99
C LEU A 54 -1.85 3.52 -2.29
N GLU A 55 -1.79 4.83 -2.53
CA GLU A 55 -2.23 5.43 -3.79
C GLU A 55 -1.39 4.93 -4.96
N ARG A 56 -0.07 4.85 -4.79
CA ARG A 56 0.86 4.30 -5.79
C ARG A 56 0.57 2.84 -6.10
N ALA A 57 0.40 1.99 -5.08
CA ALA A 57 0.05 0.58 -5.25
C ALA A 57 -1.28 0.41 -6.00
N ASN A 58 -2.29 1.22 -5.67
CA ASN A 58 -3.58 1.21 -6.38
C ASN A 58 -3.45 1.60 -7.86
N MET A 59 -2.59 2.58 -8.19
CA MET A 59 -2.31 2.94 -9.58
C MET A 59 -1.60 1.81 -10.32
N LEU A 60 -0.58 1.19 -9.71
CA LEU A 60 0.16 0.07 -10.29
C LEU A 60 -0.77 -1.12 -10.60
N VAL A 61 -1.64 -1.52 -9.66
CA VAL A 61 -2.61 -2.60 -9.89
C VAL A 61 -3.52 -2.30 -11.08
N LYS A 62 -4.00 -1.06 -11.23
CA LYS A 62 -4.81 -0.66 -12.37
C LYS A 62 -4.02 -0.71 -13.68
N ASN A 63 -2.77 -0.21 -13.66
CA ASN A 63 -1.90 -0.19 -14.83
C ASN A 63 -1.57 -1.60 -15.29
N ILE A 64 -1.25 -2.53 -14.38
CA ILE A 64 -0.96 -3.93 -14.72
C ILE A 64 -2.15 -4.55 -15.45
N LYS A 65 -3.37 -4.41 -14.92
CA LYS A 65 -4.59 -4.93 -15.58
C LYS A 65 -4.81 -4.37 -16.98
N ILE A 66 -4.58 -3.07 -17.15
CA ILE A 66 -4.68 -2.41 -18.46
C ILE A 66 -3.64 -2.97 -19.42
N LEU A 67 -2.37 -3.05 -19.00
CA LEU A 67 -1.27 -3.53 -19.82
C LEU A 67 -1.44 -5.01 -20.22
N GLU A 68 -1.86 -5.86 -19.30
CA GLU A 68 -2.17 -7.28 -19.56
C GLU A 68 -3.35 -7.45 -20.52
N THR A 69 -4.33 -6.55 -20.47
CA THR A 69 -5.44 -6.53 -21.44
C THR A 69 -4.94 -6.08 -22.81
N LEU A 70 -4.12 -5.02 -22.85
CA LEU A 70 -3.57 -4.48 -24.09
C LEU A 70 -2.61 -5.45 -24.80
N SER A 71 -1.81 -6.24 -24.06
CA SER A 71 -0.91 -7.24 -24.66
C SER A 71 -1.66 -8.35 -25.40
N LYS A 72 -2.86 -8.70 -24.93
CA LYS A 72 -3.75 -9.70 -25.54
C LYS A 72 -4.68 -9.13 -26.62
N SER A 73 -4.78 -7.80 -26.71
CA SER A 73 -5.72 -7.12 -27.60
C SER A 73 -5.24 -7.12 -29.06
N GLU A 74 -6.19 -7.09 -30.00
CA GLU A 74 -5.93 -6.84 -31.41
C GLU A 74 -5.65 -5.35 -31.65
N ILE A 75 -4.55 -5.05 -32.33
CA ILE A 75 -4.11 -3.70 -32.63
C ILE A 75 -4.18 -3.51 -34.14
N GLU A 76 -5.15 -2.75 -34.62
CA GLU A 76 -5.31 -2.52 -36.06
C GLU A 76 -4.65 -1.21 -36.51
N HIS A 77 -4.87 -0.15 -35.75
CA HIS A 77 -4.50 1.21 -36.13
C HIS A 77 -3.82 1.96 -34.98
N LEU A 78 -2.95 2.91 -35.33
CA LEU A 78 -2.33 3.84 -34.39
C LEU A 78 -2.79 5.27 -34.70
N LYS A 79 -3.47 5.88 -33.73
CA LYS A 79 -3.80 7.30 -33.78
C LYS A 79 -2.58 8.13 -33.41
N VAL A 80 -2.21 9.09 -34.25
CA VAL A 80 -1.08 10.01 -34.05
C VAL A 80 -1.62 11.43 -34.07
N THR A 81 -1.12 12.28 -33.17
CA THR A 81 -1.35 13.73 -33.21
C THR A 81 0.00 14.41 -33.39
N TYR A 82 0.13 15.19 -34.46
CA TYR A 82 1.35 15.91 -34.80
C TYR A 82 1.48 17.19 -33.96
N PRO A 83 2.69 17.78 -33.87
CA PRO A 83 2.90 19.01 -33.10
C PRO A 83 2.06 20.21 -33.57
N ASN A 84 1.62 20.22 -34.83
CA ASN A 84 0.74 21.23 -35.40
C ASN A 84 -0.75 21.01 -35.03
N GLY A 85 -1.07 19.96 -34.27
CA GLY A 85 -2.42 19.61 -33.84
C GLY A 85 -3.21 18.76 -34.85
N GLU A 86 -2.67 18.49 -36.04
CA GLU A 86 -3.30 17.58 -36.99
C GLU A 86 -3.22 16.14 -36.49
N GLY A 87 -4.24 15.33 -36.80
CA GLY A 87 -4.31 13.93 -36.41
C GLY A 87 -4.37 13.01 -37.62
N ASP A 88 -3.72 11.85 -37.52
CA ASP A 88 -3.78 10.78 -38.53
C ASP A 88 -3.96 9.42 -37.84
N CYS A 89 -4.39 8.42 -38.61
CA CYS A 89 -4.64 7.05 -38.16
C CYS A 89 -3.92 6.07 -39.07
N ILE A 90 -2.79 5.53 -38.60
CA ILE A 90 -1.89 4.72 -39.41
C ILE A 90 -2.19 3.24 -39.20
N TYR A 91 -2.43 2.49 -40.28
CA TYR A 91 -2.56 1.04 -40.22
C TYR A 91 -1.23 0.39 -39.80
N MET A 92 -1.27 -0.48 -38.80
CA MET A 92 -0.07 -1.11 -38.26
C MET A 92 0.31 -2.37 -39.04
N LYS A 93 1.59 -2.51 -39.36
CA LYS A 93 2.16 -3.78 -39.85
C LYS A 93 2.32 -4.76 -38.68
N ASP A 94 2.17 -6.06 -38.93
CA ASP A 94 2.17 -7.09 -37.88
C ASP A 94 3.44 -7.09 -37.02
N LYS A 95 4.61 -6.90 -37.62
CA LYS A 95 5.89 -6.76 -36.89
C LYS A 95 5.88 -5.63 -35.85
N ILE A 96 5.14 -4.54 -36.11
CA ILE A 96 5.02 -3.43 -35.16
C ILE A 96 4.01 -3.79 -34.07
N LYS A 97 2.89 -4.43 -34.43
CA LYS A 97 1.88 -4.92 -33.47
C LYS A 97 2.53 -5.85 -32.43
N GLU A 98 3.33 -6.82 -32.87
CA GLU A 98 4.06 -7.74 -31.99
C GLU A 98 5.00 -7.02 -31.04
N ARG A 99 5.75 -6.03 -31.55
CA ARG A 99 6.66 -5.22 -30.72
C ARG A 99 5.91 -4.43 -29.66
N ILE A 100 4.77 -3.85 -30.00
CA ILE A 100 3.95 -3.08 -29.06
C ILE A 100 3.37 -3.98 -27.98
N ARG A 101 2.85 -5.17 -28.34
CA ARG A 101 2.36 -6.15 -27.36
C ARG A 101 3.46 -6.55 -26.38
N LYS A 102 4.66 -6.82 -26.88
CA LYS A 102 5.82 -7.12 -26.03
C LYS A 102 6.14 -5.96 -25.07
N VAL A 103 6.09 -4.71 -25.53
CA VAL A 103 6.28 -3.55 -24.66
C VAL A 103 5.22 -3.50 -23.55
N PHE A 104 3.96 -3.83 -23.86
CA PHE A 104 2.92 -3.90 -22.81
C PHE A 104 3.20 -5.00 -21.79
N GLU A 105 3.67 -6.18 -22.22
CA GLU A 105 4.09 -7.26 -21.33
C GLU A 105 5.26 -6.84 -20.44
N ASP A 106 6.32 -6.30 -21.04
CA ASP A 106 7.52 -5.86 -20.31
C ASP A 106 7.16 -4.79 -19.25
N CYS A 107 6.32 -3.81 -19.59
CA CYS A 107 5.84 -2.79 -18.65
C CYS A 107 4.94 -3.35 -17.54
N ALA A 108 4.15 -4.39 -17.83
CA ALA A 108 3.31 -5.02 -16.81
C ALA A 108 4.18 -5.74 -15.77
N GLU A 109 5.22 -6.45 -16.21
CA GLU A 109 6.16 -7.14 -15.33
C GLU A 109 7.00 -6.16 -14.50
N GLU A 110 7.45 -5.04 -15.09
CA GLU A 110 8.09 -3.95 -14.33
C GLU A 110 7.16 -3.40 -13.23
N SER A 111 5.88 -3.19 -13.56
CA SER A 111 4.90 -2.69 -12.59
C SER A 111 4.60 -3.72 -11.49
N LYS A 112 4.59 -5.02 -11.79
CA LYS A 112 4.45 -6.10 -10.80
C LYS A 112 5.67 -6.17 -9.86
N ALA A 113 6.88 -5.99 -10.40
CA ALA A 113 8.09 -5.93 -9.59
C ALA A 113 8.05 -4.75 -8.60
N GLU A 114 7.65 -3.57 -9.08
CA GLU A 114 7.48 -2.39 -8.22
C GLU A 114 6.41 -2.60 -7.13
N LEU A 115 5.30 -3.26 -7.48
CA LEU A 115 4.23 -3.57 -6.52
C LEU A 115 4.72 -4.56 -5.44
N LYS A 116 5.56 -5.51 -5.81
CA LYS A 116 6.19 -6.45 -4.89
C LYS A 116 7.17 -5.77 -3.95
N ASP A 117 7.96 -4.80 -4.43
CA ASP A 117 8.85 -3.98 -3.59
C ASP A 117 8.07 -3.15 -2.56
N LEU A 118 6.84 -2.78 -2.91
CA LEU A 118 5.88 -2.15 -2.00
C LEU A 118 5.23 -3.14 -1.01
N GLY A 119 5.51 -4.45 -1.10
CA GLY A 119 4.97 -5.48 -0.22
C GLY A 119 3.54 -5.90 -0.55
N VAL A 120 3.07 -5.63 -1.77
CA VAL A 120 1.74 -6.01 -2.24
C VAL A 120 1.88 -7.14 -3.27
N GLU A 121 1.24 -8.27 -2.99
CA GLU A 121 1.16 -9.37 -3.95
C GLU A 121 0.05 -9.08 -4.99
N TYR A 122 0.39 -9.24 -6.27
CA TYR A 122 -0.59 -9.17 -7.36
C TYR A 122 -1.21 -10.56 -7.57
N GLU A 123 -2.53 -10.66 -7.48
CA GLU A 123 -3.27 -11.86 -7.85
C GLU A 123 -3.82 -11.72 -9.28
N ASP A 124 -3.39 -12.62 -10.16
CA ASP A 124 -3.93 -12.80 -11.50
C ASP A 124 -5.35 -13.40 -11.39
N ASN A 125 -6.38 -12.55 -11.24
CA ASN A 125 -7.79 -12.96 -11.35
C ASN A 125 -8.23 -13.07 -12.82
#